data_AF-T0Z6C0-F1
#
_entry.id   AF-T0Z6C0-F1
#
_cell.length_a   1.000
_cell.length_b   1.000
_cell.length_c   1.000
_cell.angle_alpha   90.00
_cell.angle_beta   90.00
_cell.angle_gamma   90.00
#
_symmetry.space_group_name_H-M   'P 1'
#
loop_
_entity.id
_entity.type
_entity.pdbx_description
1 polymer ?
#
loop_
_entity_poly.entity_id
_entity_poly.type
_entity_poly.pdbx_seq_one_letter_code
_entity_poly.pdbx_strand_id
1 'polypeptide(L)'
;MPLEKNVPEKVWATYQGMKNDQGKKLELKIIGGKYYLYIAKGVWNKKKKKPVKRTDLLGSIDLNGTFRKKKPRRTFSSSMVYEYGNSGLVWNLMQDMYNLMEKHPYRDQVIAMAMVKTIDPMPLRLVSSRFQKLYTSRIMDVNLDPDDLSRTLGYIGDHFPDLYDLFRKIMEPGGFLFYDMTSIVSYSKNLKLAEKGYNPEHDHENQVTVIMAFSVKSWIPVAVDVFYGSIKDIKSLKYFIERFMDQEIGFIMDRGLFSEDVIKQLRSLKIHYIVPLRRNSTLVSGKIHFSSAFIYNGRPIQASRRSSRLGYIYTFQDPMMRAEEESSILRDVASSQKTMEYFLDRKDRLGIFSIISDLDKEPGEVYEQYKSREEVEQVFDTMKGDLESDKTYLRENEK
;
A
#
# COMPACT_ATOMS: atom_id res chain seq x y z
N MET A 1 -51.39 -12.14 14.88
CA MET A 1 -52.24 -11.37 15.80
C MET A 1 -51.99 -9.88 15.57
N PRO A 2 -53.03 -9.04 15.46
CA PRO A 2 -52.88 -7.63 15.10
C PRO A 2 -52.11 -6.90 16.21
N LEU A 3 -51.14 -6.07 15.83
CA LEU A 3 -50.35 -5.19 16.71
C LEU A 3 -51.21 -4.17 17.51
N GLU A 4 -52.52 -4.14 17.29
CA GLU A 4 -53.44 -3.10 17.76
C GLU A 4 -53.73 -3.15 19.27
N LYS A 5 -53.56 -4.29 19.96
CA LYS A 5 -54.02 -4.42 21.36
C LYS A 5 -53.01 -3.97 22.43
N ASN A 6 -51.74 -3.71 22.09
CA ASN A 6 -50.69 -3.41 23.08
C ASN A 6 -49.92 -2.10 22.81
N VAL A 7 -50.47 -1.19 22.02
CA VAL A 7 -49.82 0.11 21.69
C VAL A 7 -50.65 1.26 22.28
N PRO A 8 -50.05 2.15 23.08
CA PRO A 8 -50.72 3.34 23.59
C PRO A 8 -51.31 4.19 22.46
N GLU A 9 -52.50 4.75 22.69
CA GLU A 9 -53.28 5.50 21.70
C GLU A 9 -52.47 6.63 21.03
N LYS A 10 -51.69 7.38 21.82
CA LYS A 10 -50.82 8.46 21.31
C LYS A 10 -49.70 7.96 20.39
N VAL A 11 -49.11 6.81 20.72
CA VAL A 11 -48.07 6.16 19.89
C VAL A 11 -48.69 5.70 18.56
N TRP A 12 -49.89 5.13 18.63
CA TRP A 12 -50.61 4.65 17.46
C TRP A 12 -51.02 5.79 16.52
N ALA A 13 -51.56 6.89 17.07
CA ALA A 13 -51.93 8.08 16.31
C ALA A 13 -50.72 8.66 15.53
N THR A 14 -49.58 8.76 16.20
CA THR A 14 -48.33 9.24 15.60
C THR A 14 -47.85 8.33 14.48
N TYR A 15 -47.88 7.01 14.70
CA TYR A 15 -47.53 6.03 13.68
C TYR A 15 -48.45 6.11 12.45
N GLN A 16 -49.76 6.23 12.65
CA GLN A 16 -50.74 6.34 11.56
C GLN A 16 -50.56 7.64 10.76
N GLY A 17 -50.32 8.78 11.43
CA GLY A 17 -49.99 10.03 10.76
C GLY A 17 -48.76 9.90 9.86
N MET A 18 -47.66 9.37 10.41
CA MET A 18 -46.43 9.17 9.64
C MET A 18 -46.59 8.16 8.50
N LYS A 19 -47.41 7.12 8.68
CA LYS A 19 -47.71 6.10 7.66
C LYS A 19 -48.53 6.68 6.50
N ASN A 20 -49.40 7.63 6.77
CA ASN A 20 -50.14 8.36 5.74
C ASN A 20 -49.22 9.29 4.95
N ASP A 21 -48.31 9.99 5.62
CA ASP A 21 -47.39 10.95 4.98
C ASP A 21 -46.26 10.26 4.17
N GLN A 22 -45.67 9.18 4.69
CA GLN A 22 -44.51 8.50 4.07
C GLN A 22 -44.85 7.19 3.35
N GLY A 23 -46.13 6.81 3.32
CA GLY A 23 -46.67 5.67 2.60
C GLY A 23 -46.50 4.31 3.32
N LYS A 24 -47.03 3.25 2.69
CA LYS A 24 -47.19 1.88 3.22
C LYS A 24 -45.88 1.15 3.60
N LYS A 25 -44.72 1.80 3.51
CA LYS A 25 -43.40 1.20 3.78
C LYS A 25 -42.98 1.29 5.24
N LEU A 26 -43.74 1.98 6.10
CA LEU A 26 -43.43 2.12 7.51
C LEU A 26 -43.96 0.96 8.36
N GLU A 27 -43.16 0.52 9.32
CA GLU A 27 -43.48 -0.54 10.27
C GLU A 27 -43.20 -0.12 11.70
N LEU A 28 -44.18 -0.30 12.59
CA LEU A 28 -44.02 -0.14 14.03
C LEU A 28 -43.58 -1.48 14.64
N LYS A 29 -42.47 -1.49 15.37
CA LYS A 29 -41.96 -2.65 16.11
C LYS A 29 -41.87 -2.34 17.61
N ILE A 30 -42.33 -3.27 18.43
CA ILE A 30 -42.23 -3.19 19.89
C ILE A 30 -41.04 -4.06 20.32
N ILE A 31 -40.01 -3.44 20.89
CA ILE A 31 -38.80 -4.13 21.33
C ILE A 31 -38.47 -3.67 22.75
N GLY A 32 -38.53 -4.59 23.72
CA GLY A 32 -38.25 -4.28 25.13
C GLY A 32 -39.15 -3.18 25.71
N GLY A 33 -40.45 -3.18 25.38
CA GLY A 33 -41.42 -2.18 25.84
C GLY A 33 -41.31 -0.80 25.19
N LYS A 34 -40.42 -0.62 24.21
CA LYS A 34 -40.24 0.63 23.46
C LYS A 34 -40.75 0.51 22.03
N TYR A 35 -41.21 1.62 21.46
CA TYR A 35 -41.86 1.69 20.15
C TYR A 35 -40.90 2.27 19.12
N TYR A 36 -40.55 1.47 18.11
CA TYR A 36 -39.58 1.82 17.09
C TYR A 36 -40.22 1.84 15.71
N LEU A 37 -39.90 2.87 14.93
CA LEU A 37 -40.38 3.02 13.57
C LEU A 37 -39.29 2.58 12.59
N TYR A 38 -39.64 1.67 11.69
CA TYR A 38 -38.76 1.16 10.65
C TYR A 38 -39.31 1.50 9.27
N ILE A 39 -38.42 1.72 8.29
CA ILE A 39 -38.78 1.79 6.88
C ILE A 39 -38.34 0.52 6.15
N ALA A 40 -39.28 -0.12 5.47
CA ALA A 40 -39.04 -1.29 4.66
C ALA A 40 -38.49 -0.89 3.28
N LYS A 41 -37.34 -1.49 2.92
CA LYS A 41 -36.72 -1.40 1.60
C LYS A 41 -36.56 -2.80 1.02
N GLY A 42 -36.82 -2.95 -0.27
CA GLY A 42 -36.48 -4.18 -1.01
C GLY A 42 -35.00 -4.16 -1.34
N VAL A 43 -34.24 -5.12 -0.84
CA VAL A 43 -32.82 -5.29 -1.16
C VAL A 43 -32.64 -6.63 -1.86
N TRP A 44 -31.96 -6.64 -3.00
CA TRP A 44 -31.67 -7.86 -3.73
C TRP A 44 -30.75 -8.77 -2.91
N ASN A 45 -31.19 -9.98 -2.59
CA ASN A 45 -30.37 -10.94 -1.88
C ASN A 45 -29.71 -11.89 -2.89
N LYS A 46 -28.41 -11.69 -3.15
CA LYS A 46 -27.64 -12.49 -4.11
C LYS A 46 -27.67 -14.00 -3.82
N LYS A 47 -27.71 -14.43 -2.56
CA LYS A 47 -27.77 -15.86 -2.17
C LYS A 47 -29.13 -16.48 -2.43
N LYS A 48 -30.21 -15.75 -2.13
CA LYS A 48 -31.60 -16.24 -2.31
C LYS A 48 -32.18 -15.94 -3.70
N LYS A 49 -31.42 -15.25 -4.57
CA LYS A 49 -31.81 -14.78 -5.91
C LYS A 49 -33.21 -14.15 -5.97
N LYS A 50 -33.57 -13.40 -4.93
CA LYS A 50 -34.86 -12.71 -4.83
C LYS A 50 -34.75 -11.43 -4.02
N PRO A 51 -35.63 -10.45 -4.25
CA PRO A 51 -35.73 -9.28 -3.37
C PRO A 51 -36.17 -9.74 -1.98
N VAL A 52 -35.41 -9.33 -0.96
CA VAL A 52 -35.73 -9.58 0.45
C VAL A 52 -35.99 -8.25 1.13
N LYS A 53 -37.00 -8.23 1.99
CA LYS A 53 -37.35 -7.06 2.80
C LYS A 53 -36.25 -6.81 3.84
N ARG A 54 -35.61 -5.66 3.78
CA ARG A 54 -34.72 -5.12 4.81
C ARG A 54 -35.41 -3.92 5.46
N THR A 55 -35.36 -3.84 6.78
CA THR A 55 -35.99 -2.75 7.54
C THR A 55 -34.94 -1.89 8.19
N ASP A 56 -34.88 -0.60 7.84
CA ASP A 56 -33.97 0.38 8.45
C ASP A 56 -34.67 1.14 9.57
N LEU A 57 -34.02 1.32 10.72
CA LEU A 57 -34.58 2.05 11.86
C LEU A 57 -34.62 3.55 11.55
N LEU A 58 -35.83 4.12 11.47
CA LEU A 58 -36.08 5.55 11.26
C LEU A 58 -35.98 6.35 12.56
N GLY A 59 -36.42 5.77 13.68
CA GLY A 59 -36.50 6.45 14.97
C GLY A 59 -37.34 5.69 15.98
N SER A 60 -37.66 6.34 17.10
CA SER A 60 -38.52 5.80 18.15
C SER A 60 -39.65 6.78 18.48
N ILE A 61 -40.82 6.25 18.86
CA ILE A 61 -41.96 7.03 19.34
C ILE A 61 -42.02 6.84 20.86
N ASP A 62 -42.05 7.94 21.62
CA ASP A 62 -42.25 7.87 23.07
C ASP A 62 -43.73 7.71 23.44
N LEU A 63 -44.01 7.41 24.71
CA LEU A 63 -45.38 7.18 25.21
C LEU A 63 -46.31 8.39 25.02
N ASN A 64 -45.74 9.59 24.85
CA ASN A 64 -46.48 10.83 24.62
C ASN A 64 -46.83 11.05 23.13
N GLY A 65 -46.37 10.16 22.23
CA GLY A 65 -46.58 10.30 20.79
C GLY A 65 -45.53 11.17 20.11
N THR A 66 -44.40 11.47 20.74
CA THR A 66 -43.35 12.27 20.08
C THR A 66 -42.42 11.35 19.30
N PHE A 67 -42.35 11.53 17.98
CA PHE A 67 -41.39 10.83 17.14
C PHE A 67 -39.99 11.44 17.27
N ARG A 68 -39.01 10.62 17.65
CA ARG A 68 -37.59 10.98 17.68
C ARG A 68 -36.86 10.25 16.57
N LYS A 69 -36.46 11.00 15.52
CA LYS A 69 -35.64 10.47 14.44
C LYS A 69 -34.34 9.89 15.00
N LYS A 70 -33.93 8.73 14.50
CA LYS A 70 -32.62 8.14 14.80
C LYS A 70 -31.56 9.12 14.31
N LYS A 71 -30.99 9.89 15.23
CA LYS A 71 -29.76 10.62 14.96
C LYS A 71 -28.62 9.60 14.94
N PRO A 72 -27.65 9.70 14.03
CA PRO A 72 -26.40 8.98 14.21
C PRO A 72 -25.91 9.30 15.64
N ARG A 73 -25.39 8.29 16.35
CA ARG A 73 -24.71 8.53 17.63
C ARG A 73 -23.51 9.41 17.31
N ARG A 74 -23.71 10.73 17.31
CA ARG A 74 -22.65 11.67 17.61
C ARG A 74 -22.34 11.39 19.06
N THR A 75 -21.17 10.81 19.32
CA THR A 75 -20.56 10.80 20.64
C THR A 75 -20.36 12.28 21.00
N PHE A 76 -21.43 12.91 21.50
CA PHE A 76 -21.39 14.28 21.97
C PHE A 76 -20.67 14.23 23.31
N SER A 77 -19.36 14.48 23.29
CA SER A 77 -18.69 15.08 24.42
C SER A 77 -19.23 16.53 24.53
N SER A 78 -19.63 16.95 25.72
CA SER A 78 -20.04 18.34 25.99
C SER A 78 -18.89 19.34 25.80
N SER A 79 -17.65 18.84 25.72
CA SER A 79 -16.50 19.57 25.22
C SER A 79 -16.21 19.14 23.77
N MET A 80 -16.36 20.05 22.81
CA MET A 80 -15.89 19.85 21.44
C MET A 80 -14.35 19.94 21.42
N VAL A 81 -13.69 18.94 22.02
CA VAL A 81 -12.23 18.83 22.01
C VAL A 81 -11.82 18.19 20.69
N TYR A 82 -11.09 18.94 19.89
CA TYR A 82 -10.51 18.48 18.65
C TYR A 82 -9.00 18.32 18.80
N GLU A 83 -8.46 17.27 18.21
CA GLU A 83 -7.02 17.09 18.06
C GLU A 83 -6.53 18.01 16.94
N TYR A 84 -5.88 19.12 17.29
CA TYR A 84 -5.38 20.09 16.30
C TYR A 84 -3.97 19.77 15.81
N GLY A 85 -3.01 19.50 16.71
CA GLY A 85 -1.58 19.39 16.36
C GLY A 85 -1.30 18.43 15.21
N ASN A 86 -1.64 17.15 15.39
CA ASN A 86 -1.41 16.12 14.37
C ASN A 86 -2.28 16.35 13.12
N SER A 87 -3.55 16.70 13.29
CA SER A 87 -4.46 16.87 12.13
C SER A 87 -4.10 18.08 11.27
N GLY A 88 -3.69 19.19 11.88
CA GLY A 88 -3.20 20.38 11.20
C GLY A 88 -1.86 20.12 10.50
N LEU A 89 -0.94 19.41 11.15
CA LEU A 89 0.34 19.04 10.52
C LEU A 89 0.12 18.19 9.27
N VAL A 90 -0.64 17.08 9.39
CA VAL A 90 -0.92 16.21 8.24
C VAL A 90 -1.69 16.96 7.15
N TRP A 91 -2.67 17.80 7.53
CA TRP A 91 -3.41 18.61 6.55
C TRP A 91 -2.48 19.53 5.74
N ASN A 92 -1.54 20.20 6.41
CA ASN A 92 -0.59 21.08 5.74
C ASN A 92 0.38 20.31 4.83
N LEU A 93 0.90 19.16 5.28
CA LEU A 93 1.81 18.33 4.49
C LEU A 93 1.17 17.72 3.24
N MET A 94 -0.16 17.57 3.22
CA MET A 94 -0.87 16.99 2.09
C MET A 94 -1.46 18.00 1.12
N GLN A 95 -1.24 19.31 1.30
CA GLN A 95 -1.84 20.34 0.43
C GLN A 95 -1.45 20.14 -1.04
N ASP A 96 -0.20 19.77 -1.31
CA ASP A 96 0.28 19.53 -2.67
C ASP A 96 -0.51 18.40 -3.34
N MET A 97 -0.72 17.29 -2.62
CA MET A 97 -1.53 16.16 -3.09
C MET A 97 -3.01 16.52 -3.22
N TYR A 98 -3.56 17.29 -2.28
CA TYR A 98 -4.95 17.77 -2.32
C TYR A 98 -5.21 18.62 -3.58
N ASN A 99 -4.29 19.52 -3.90
CA ASN A 99 -4.36 20.34 -5.10
C ASN A 99 -4.18 19.50 -6.36
N LEU A 100 -3.26 18.55 -6.36
CA LEU A 100 -3.03 17.67 -7.50
C LEU A 100 -4.24 16.79 -7.85
N MET A 101 -4.99 16.40 -6.82
CA MET A 101 -6.21 15.60 -6.93
C MET A 101 -7.48 16.43 -7.20
N GLU A 102 -7.38 17.71 -7.59
CA GLU A 102 -8.55 18.60 -7.75
C GLU A 102 -9.67 18.02 -8.63
N LYS A 103 -9.30 17.26 -9.67
CA LYS A 103 -10.25 16.63 -10.59
C LYS A 103 -10.73 15.24 -10.15
N HIS A 104 -10.21 14.69 -9.06
CA HIS A 104 -10.54 13.34 -8.61
C HIS A 104 -11.90 13.33 -7.87
N PRO A 105 -12.86 12.50 -8.30
CA PRO A 105 -14.24 12.55 -7.78
C PRO A 105 -14.36 12.22 -6.30
N TYR A 106 -13.40 11.47 -5.75
CA TYR A 106 -13.34 11.09 -4.34
C TYR A 106 -12.17 11.75 -3.59
N ARG A 107 -11.67 12.90 -4.06
CA ARG A 107 -10.53 13.60 -3.45
C ARG A 107 -10.66 13.71 -1.93
N ASP A 108 -11.78 14.24 -1.45
CA ASP A 108 -11.98 14.51 -0.03
C ASP A 108 -12.02 13.21 0.79
N GLN A 109 -12.67 12.15 0.28
CA GLN A 109 -12.71 10.83 0.92
C GLN A 109 -11.32 10.20 1.01
N VAL A 110 -10.55 10.23 -0.09
CA VAL A 110 -9.19 9.67 -0.14
C VAL A 110 -8.29 10.41 0.84
N ILE A 111 -8.34 11.74 0.80
CA ILE A 111 -7.49 12.60 1.63
C ILE A 111 -7.84 12.43 3.10
N ALA A 112 -9.10 12.54 3.49
CA ALA A 112 -9.52 12.34 4.88
C ALA A 112 -9.23 10.92 5.40
N MET A 113 -9.37 9.89 4.55
CA MET A 113 -8.99 8.52 4.90
C MET A 113 -7.48 8.38 5.09
N ALA A 114 -6.68 8.96 4.20
CA ALA A 114 -5.22 8.97 4.31
C ALA A 114 -4.78 9.67 5.60
N MET A 115 -5.37 10.83 5.94
CA MET A 115 -5.09 11.52 7.21
C MET A 115 -5.29 10.62 8.42
N VAL A 116 -6.45 9.96 8.47
CA VAL A 116 -6.80 9.10 9.59
C VAL A 116 -5.82 7.94 9.68
N LYS A 117 -5.49 7.30 8.55
CA LYS A 117 -4.56 6.17 8.52
C LYS A 117 -3.12 6.57 8.87
N THR A 118 -2.68 7.77 8.49
CA THR A 118 -1.35 8.29 8.86
C THR A 118 -1.26 8.60 10.36
N ILE A 119 -2.33 9.13 10.96
CA ILE A 119 -2.34 9.47 12.39
C ILE A 119 -2.55 8.23 13.27
N ASP A 120 -3.43 7.32 12.83
CA ASP A 120 -3.92 6.20 13.63
C ASP A 120 -4.40 5.07 12.68
N PRO A 121 -3.48 4.18 12.25
CA PRO A 121 -3.80 3.05 11.37
C PRO A 121 -4.93 2.20 11.94
N MET A 122 -6.07 2.19 11.25
CA MET A 122 -7.26 1.51 11.75
C MET A 122 -8.15 0.92 10.65
N PRO A 123 -9.05 -0.02 11.01
CA PRO A 123 -10.05 -0.54 10.08
C PRO A 123 -11.02 0.53 9.58
N LEU A 124 -11.48 0.42 8.32
CA LEU A 124 -12.39 1.37 7.66
C LEU A 124 -13.64 1.73 8.49
N ARG A 125 -14.15 0.78 9.28
CA ARG A 125 -15.33 0.98 10.14
C ARG A 125 -15.16 2.05 11.22
N LEU A 126 -13.92 2.41 11.56
CA LEU A 126 -13.59 3.38 12.60
C LEU A 126 -13.21 4.76 12.03
N VAL A 127 -12.90 4.84 10.73
CA VAL A 127 -12.35 6.04 10.08
C VAL A 127 -13.23 7.27 10.30
N SER A 128 -14.54 7.17 10.04
CA SER A 128 -15.48 8.28 10.29
C SER A 128 -15.45 8.78 11.73
N SER A 129 -15.44 7.85 12.69
CA SER A 129 -15.46 8.20 14.12
C SER A 129 -14.14 8.84 14.59
N ARG A 130 -13.01 8.47 13.98
CA ARG A 130 -11.71 9.09 14.26
C ARG A 130 -11.63 10.47 13.63
N PHE A 131 -12.02 10.60 12.37
CA PHE A 131 -11.98 11.87 11.64
C PHE A 131 -12.79 12.96 12.35
N GLN A 132 -13.97 12.62 12.90
CA GLN A 132 -14.80 13.56 13.68
C GLN A 132 -14.13 14.14 14.93
N LYS A 133 -13.04 13.54 15.41
CA LYS A 133 -12.23 14.04 16.54
C LYS A 133 -11.06 14.92 16.10
N LEU A 134 -10.73 14.91 14.81
CA LEU A 134 -9.67 15.74 14.23
C LEU A 134 -10.22 17.14 13.94
N TYR A 135 -9.40 18.18 14.12
CA TYR A 135 -9.82 19.54 13.81
C TYR A 135 -10.19 19.72 12.34
N THR A 136 -9.54 18.99 11.43
CA THR A 136 -9.82 19.02 9.98
C THR A 136 -11.26 18.66 9.62
N SER A 137 -12.00 17.97 10.49
CA SER A 137 -13.45 17.74 10.33
C SER A 137 -14.29 19.03 10.37
N ARG A 138 -13.70 20.16 10.79
CA ARG A 138 -14.28 21.50 10.72
C ARG A 138 -14.02 22.20 9.39
N ILE A 139 -13.03 21.73 8.64
CA ILE A 139 -12.57 22.32 7.38
C ILE A 139 -13.21 21.56 6.21
N MET A 140 -13.29 20.22 6.31
CA MET A 140 -13.77 19.34 5.25
C MET A 140 -15.03 18.58 5.70
N ASP A 141 -16.13 18.78 4.98
CA ASP A 141 -17.37 18.02 5.17
C ASP A 141 -17.39 16.82 4.21
N VAL A 142 -17.06 15.65 4.74
CA VAL A 142 -16.83 14.44 3.94
C VAL A 142 -17.57 13.24 4.52
N ASN A 143 -18.21 12.47 3.65
CA ASN A 143 -18.84 11.21 4.02
C ASN A 143 -17.78 10.10 4.12
N LEU A 144 -17.56 9.62 5.34
CA LEU A 144 -16.60 8.53 5.62
C LEU A 144 -17.32 7.26 6.11
N ASP A 145 -18.60 7.09 5.76
CA ASP A 145 -19.32 5.86 6.04
C ASP A 145 -18.59 4.65 5.42
N PRO A 146 -18.49 3.50 6.11
CA PRO A 146 -17.71 2.37 5.61
C PRO A 146 -18.18 1.83 4.26
N ASP A 147 -19.48 1.92 3.95
CA ASP A 147 -19.99 1.52 2.64
C ASP A 147 -19.57 2.51 1.54
N ASP A 148 -19.39 3.78 1.88
CA ASP A 148 -18.92 4.83 0.97
C ASP A 148 -17.40 4.73 0.72
N LEU A 149 -16.63 4.51 1.78
CA LEU A 149 -15.19 4.23 1.68
C LEU A 149 -14.93 2.97 0.88
N SER A 150 -15.73 1.91 1.06
CA SER A 150 -15.62 0.69 0.25
C SER A 150 -15.91 0.95 -1.24
N ARG A 151 -16.85 1.84 -1.58
CA ARG A 151 -17.11 2.23 -2.98
C ARG A 151 -15.99 3.09 -3.54
N THR A 152 -15.43 3.98 -2.73
CA THR A 152 -14.29 4.83 -3.09
C THR A 152 -13.07 3.97 -3.44
N LEU A 153 -12.74 2.98 -2.60
CA LEU A 153 -11.64 2.05 -2.86
C LEU A 153 -11.89 1.20 -4.11
N GLY A 154 -13.12 0.70 -4.30
CA GLY A 154 -13.49 -0.03 -5.52
C GLY A 154 -13.33 0.83 -6.78
N TYR A 155 -13.74 2.11 -6.74
CA TYR A 155 -13.51 3.03 -7.85
C TYR A 155 -12.02 3.18 -8.17
N ILE A 156 -11.16 3.37 -7.16
CA ILE A 156 -9.70 3.52 -7.35
C ILE A 156 -9.09 2.24 -7.94
N GLY A 157 -9.53 1.07 -7.48
CA GLY A 157 -9.09 -0.22 -8.01
C GLY A 157 -9.52 -0.44 -9.47
N ASP A 158 -10.73 -0.01 -9.83
CA ASP A 158 -11.27 -0.15 -11.19
C ASP A 158 -10.72 0.91 -12.17
N HIS A 159 -10.35 2.09 -11.68
CA HIS A 159 -9.86 3.23 -12.48
C HIS A 159 -8.34 3.40 -12.33
N PHE A 160 -7.63 2.31 -12.52
CA PHE A 160 -6.17 2.26 -12.46
C PHE A 160 -5.44 3.31 -13.34
N PRO A 161 -5.94 3.68 -14.55
CA PRO A 161 -5.35 4.77 -15.33
C PRO A 161 -5.34 6.12 -14.61
N ASP A 162 -6.40 6.47 -13.86
CA ASP A 162 -6.48 7.74 -13.11
C ASP A 162 -5.37 7.82 -12.05
N LEU A 163 -5.04 6.69 -11.43
CA LEU A 163 -3.97 6.57 -10.45
C LEU A 163 -2.60 6.77 -11.11
N TYR A 164 -2.36 6.19 -12.29
CA TYR A 164 -1.10 6.37 -13.01
C TYR A 164 -0.94 7.78 -13.56
N ASP A 165 -2.03 8.45 -13.92
CA ASP A 165 -1.99 9.87 -14.29
C ASP A 165 -1.68 10.76 -13.09
N LEU A 166 -2.09 10.40 -11.88
CA LEU A 166 -1.64 11.06 -10.65
C LEU A 166 -0.14 10.83 -10.43
N PHE A 167 0.31 9.58 -10.53
CA PHE A 167 1.71 9.22 -10.36
C PHE A 167 2.65 9.92 -11.35
N ARG A 168 2.26 10.01 -12.63
CA ARG A 168 3.03 10.72 -13.64
C ARG A 168 3.26 12.20 -13.30
N LYS A 169 2.33 12.84 -12.59
CA LYS A 169 2.46 14.25 -12.21
C LYS A 169 3.40 14.47 -11.02
N ILE A 170 3.59 13.47 -10.17
CA ILE A 170 4.53 13.53 -9.03
C ILE A 170 5.90 12.92 -9.37
N MET A 171 5.99 12.18 -10.46
CA MET A 171 7.24 11.59 -10.93
C MET A 171 8.12 12.64 -11.60
N GLU A 172 9.42 12.61 -11.27
CA GLU A 172 10.39 13.53 -11.85
C GLU A 172 10.92 13.00 -13.19
N PRO A 173 10.95 13.83 -14.25
CA PRO A 173 11.56 13.44 -15.52
C PRO A 173 13.05 13.13 -15.36
N GLY A 174 13.51 12.05 -15.98
CA GLY A 174 14.91 11.56 -15.93
C GLY A 174 15.30 10.92 -14.60
N GLY A 175 14.35 10.75 -13.66
CA GLY A 175 14.61 10.18 -12.35
C GLY A 175 14.81 8.66 -12.35
N PHE A 176 15.45 8.16 -11.30
CA PHE A 176 15.52 6.73 -11.01
C PHE A 176 14.38 6.32 -10.09
N LEU A 177 13.78 5.17 -10.39
CA LEU A 177 12.80 4.50 -9.56
C LEU A 177 13.43 3.31 -8.86
N PHE A 178 13.31 3.23 -7.54
CA PHE A 178 13.62 2.01 -6.82
C PHE A 178 12.40 1.10 -6.85
N TYR A 179 12.64 -0.12 -7.31
CA TYR A 179 11.61 -1.15 -7.42
C TYR A 179 11.69 -2.07 -6.21
N ASP A 180 10.55 -2.28 -5.54
CA ASP A 180 10.44 -3.33 -4.54
C ASP A 180 9.15 -4.15 -4.69
N MET A 181 9.25 -5.42 -4.31
CA MET A 181 8.15 -6.38 -4.36
C MET A 181 7.89 -6.94 -2.97
N THR A 182 6.64 -6.87 -2.54
CA THR A 182 6.20 -7.48 -1.28
C THR A 182 5.06 -8.46 -1.50
N SER A 183 5.08 -9.56 -0.75
CA SER A 183 3.97 -10.50 -0.69
C SER A 183 3.09 -10.17 0.51
N ILE A 184 1.80 -10.01 0.28
CA ILE A 184 0.79 -9.81 1.34
C ILE A 184 0.05 -11.13 1.53
N VAL A 185 0.19 -11.73 2.71
CA VAL A 185 -0.53 -12.96 3.06
C VAL A 185 -2.01 -12.66 3.26
N SER A 186 -2.87 -13.52 2.70
CA SER A 186 -4.32 -13.40 2.81
C SER A 186 -4.98 -14.74 3.10
N TYR A 187 -5.70 -14.79 4.23
CA TYR A 187 -6.56 -15.92 4.61
C TYR A 187 -7.98 -15.84 4.01
N SER A 188 -8.24 -14.86 3.14
CA SER A 188 -9.54 -14.72 2.48
C SER A 188 -9.80 -15.85 1.50
N LYS A 189 -10.89 -16.60 1.69
CA LYS A 189 -11.31 -17.69 0.79
C LYS A 189 -11.89 -17.20 -0.55
N ASN A 190 -12.18 -15.91 -0.66
CA ASN A 190 -12.88 -15.31 -1.79
C ASN A 190 -11.99 -14.36 -2.62
N LEU A 191 -10.76 -14.12 -2.18
CA LEU A 191 -9.78 -13.29 -2.89
C LEU A 191 -9.05 -14.17 -3.91
N LYS A 192 -9.46 -14.12 -5.18
CA LYS A 192 -8.87 -14.98 -6.23
C LYS A 192 -7.43 -14.58 -6.58
N LEU A 193 -7.05 -13.33 -6.35
CA LEU A 193 -5.67 -12.88 -6.50
C LEU A 193 -4.73 -13.54 -5.48
N ALA A 194 -5.28 -13.96 -4.33
CA ALA A 194 -4.51 -14.64 -3.31
C ALA A 194 -4.35 -16.11 -3.67
N GLU A 195 -3.20 -16.43 -4.27
CA GLU A 195 -2.84 -17.79 -4.67
C GLU A 195 -1.57 -18.21 -3.95
N LYS A 196 -1.30 -19.52 -3.91
CA LYS A 196 -0.06 -20.04 -3.33
C LYS A 196 1.13 -19.49 -4.12
N GLY A 197 1.94 -18.68 -3.45
CA GLY A 197 3.18 -18.16 -4.00
C GLY A 197 4.39 -19.00 -3.63
N TYR A 198 5.56 -18.56 -4.10
CA TYR A 198 6.83 -19.21 -3.80
C TYR A 198 7.44 -18.53 -2.56
N ASN A 199 7.29 -19.14 -1.38
CA ASN A 199 7.95 -18.68 -0.14
C ASN A 199 9.11 -19.64 0.21
N PRO A 200 10.36 -19.15 0.40
CA PRO A 200 11.51 -19.97 0.79
C PRO A 200 11.28 -20.82 2.05
N GLU A 201 10.41 -20.38 2.95
CA GLU A 201 10.05 -21.07 4.21
C GLU A 201 9.00 -22.19 4.03
N HIS A 202 8.57 -22.49 2.80
CA HIS A 202 7.53 -23.50 2.50
C HIS A 202 6.15 -23.25 3.15
N ASP A 203 5.88 -22.07 3.69
CA ASP A 203 4.54 -21.71 4.15
C ASP A 203 3.57 -21.65 2.97
N HIS A 204 2.66 -22.63 2.90
CA HIS A 204 1.65 -22.83 1.85
C HIS A 204 0.52 -21.81 1.86
N GLU A 205 0.78 -20.59 2.34
CA GLU A 205 -0.23 -19.57 2.52
C GLU A 205 -0.54 -18.85 1.21
N ASN A 206 -1.82 -18.53 1.02
CA ASN A 206 -2.24 -17.74 -0.14
C ASN A 206 -1.75 -16.31 0.04
N GLN A 207 -1.14 -15.75 -0.99
CA GLN A 207 -0.58 -14.41 -0.97
C GLN A 207 -0.95 -13.63 -2.22
N VAL A 208 -0.92 -12.31 -2.11
CA VAL A 208 -1.00 -11.39 -3.24
C VAL A 208 0.36 -10.72 -3.40
N THR A 209 0.84 -10.64 -4.62
CA THR A 209 2.10 -9.95 -4.90
C THR A 209 1.81 -8.48 -5.18
N VAL A 210 2.34 -7.58 -4.36
CA VAL A 210 2.27 -6.13 -4.57
C VAL A 210 3.63 -5.64 -5.03
N ILE A 211 3.64 -4.97 -6.16
CA ILE A 211 4.80 -4.26 -6.67
C ILE A 211 4.62 -2.79 -6.39
N MET A 212 5.67 -2.14 -5.90
CA MET A 212 5.74 -0.70 -5.76
C MET A 212 7.02 -0.16 -6.39
N ALA A 213 6.92 1.03 -6.97
CA ALA A 213 8.11 1.79 -7.37
C ALA A 213 8.09 3.17 -6.71
N PHE A 214 9.24 3.59 -6.25
CA PHE A 214 9.45 4.84 -5.54
C PHE A 214 10.43 5.70 -6.32
N SER A 215 10.17 7.00 -6.38
CA SER A 215 11.20 7.94 -6.82
C SER A 215 12.35 7.92 -5.82
N VAL A 216 13.56 7.66 -6.29
CA VAL A 216 14.77 7.64 -5.46
C VAL A 216 15.12 9.04 -4.92
N LYS A 217 14.73 10.09 -5.66
CA LYS A 217 15.02 11.47 -5.30
C LYS A 217 14.02 12.05 -4.29
N SER A 218 12.73 11.78 -4.46
CA SER A 218 11.68 12.32 -3.58
C SER A 218 11.21 11.33 -2.51
N TRP A 219 11.59 10.06 -2.62
CA TRP A 219 11.16 8.94 -1.77
C TRP A 219 9.63 8.71 -1.76
N ILE A 220 8.93 9.22 -2.77
CA ILE A 220 7.48 9.09 -2.91
C ILE A 220 7.16 7.86 -3.75
N PRO A 221 6.16 7.04 -3.38
CA PRO A 221 5.66 5.97 -4.25
C PRO A 221 5.00 6.58 -5.48
N VAL A 222 5.49 6.19 -6.66
CA VAL A 222 5.02 6.65 -7.98
C VAL A 222 4.49 5.53 -8.86
N ALA A 223 4.36 4.32 -8.32
CA ALA A 223 3.58 3.27 -8.94
C ALA A 223 3.28 2.17 -7.93
N VAL A 224 2.13 1.55 -8.11
CA VAL A 224 1.72 0.33 -7.42
C VAL A 224 1.00 -0.55 -8.41
N ASP A 225 1.21 -1.86 -8.34
CA ASP A 225 0.51 -2.84 -9.17
C ASP A 225 0.34 -4.14 -8.35
N VAL A 226 -0.78 -4.82 -8.57
CA VAL A 226 -1.18 -5.99 -7.78
C VAL A 226 -1.30 -7.21 -8.70
N PHE A 227 -0.56 -8.26 -8.39
CA PHE A 227 -0.50 -9.49 -9.17
C PHE A 227 -0.95 -10.70 -8.34
N TYR A 228 -1.34 -11.76 -9.05
CA TYR A 228 -1.59 -13.06 -8.43
C TYR A 228 -0.32 -13.57 -7.71
N GLY A 229 -0.48 -14.10 -6.50
CA GLY A 229 0.64 -14.60 -5.70
C GLY A 229 1.47 -15.70 -6.37
N SER A 230 0.88 -16.43 -7.32
CA SER A 230 1.54 -17.51 -8.07
C SER A 230 2.45 -17.02 -9.20
N ILE A 231 2.38 -15.74 -9.58
CA ILE A 231 3.17 -15.20 -10.68
C ILE A 231 4.60 -14.93 -10.18
N LYS A 232 5.58 -15.52 -10.87
CA LYS A 232 7.00 -15.31 -10.59
C LYS A 232 7.39 -13.84 -10.69
N ASP A 233 8.24 -13.39 -9.77
CA ASP A 233 8.63 -11.99 -9.62
C ASP A 233 9.14 -11.35 -10.91
N ILE A 234 10.03 -12.06 -11.62
CA ILE A 234 10.59 -11.60 -12.90
C ILE A 234 9.48 -11.37 -13.94
N LYS A 235 8.43 -12.19 -13.96
CA LYS A 235 7.33 -12.03 -14.92
C LYS A 235 6.45 -10.83 -14.55
N SER A 236 6.11 -10.66 -13.28
CA SER A 236 5.35 -9.50 -12.80
C SER A 236 6.09 -8.19 -13.09
N LEU A 237 7.40 -8.18 -12.88
CA LEU A 237 8.28 -7.06 -13.21
C LEU A 237 8.24 -6.70 -14.70
N LYS A 238 8.25 -7.68 -15.62
CA LYS A 238 8.18 -7.39 -17.07
C LYS A 238 6.91 -6.62 -17.44
N TYR A 239 5.76 -7.01 -16.88
CA TYR A 239 4.49 -6.30 -17.08
C TYR A 239 4.50 -4.92 -16.42
N PHE A 240 5.11 -4.81 -15.26
CA PHE A 240 5.21 -3.54 -14.55
C PHE A 240 6.04 -2.50 -15.32
N ILE A 241 7.17 -2.92 -15.91
CA ILE A 241 8.03 -2.05 -16.74
C ILE A 241 7.27 -1.47 -17.94
N GLU A 242 6.35 -2.22 -18.54
CA GLU A 242 5.55 -1.77 -19.70
C GLU A 242 4.67 -0.56 -19.37
N ARG A 243 4.37 -0.29 -18.10
CA ARG A 243 3.63 0.91 -17.67
C ARG A 243 4.37 2.23 -17.93
N PHE A 244 5.68 2.15 -18.13
CA PHE A 244 6.58 3.30 -18.24
C PHE A 244 7.19 3.47 -19.64
N MET A 245 6.63 2.83 -20.66
CA MET A 245 7.19 2.83 -22.03
C MET A 245 7.36 4.23 -22.66
N ASP A 246 6.65 5.24 -22.17
CA ASP A 246 6.69 6.63 -22.66
C ASP A 246 7.29 7.61 -21.63
N GLN A 247 8.12 7.11 -20.71
CA GLN A 247 8.68 7.90 -19.62
C GLN A 247 10.21 7.86 -19.68
N GLU A 248 10.83 9.03 -19.56
CA GLU A 248 12.28 9.14 -19.40
C GLU A 248 12.63 8.83 -17.94
N ILE A 249 12.89 7.55 -17.64
CA ILE A 249 13.19 7.07 -16.29
C ILE A 249 14.28 6.00 -16.29
N GLY A 250 14.83 5.73 -15.11
CA GLY A 250 15.65 4.54 -14.85
C GLY A 250 15.12 3.68 -13.72
N PHE A 251 15.55 2.43 -13.64
CA PHE A 251 15.26 1.54 -12.52
C PHE A 251 16.50 1.17 -11.72
N ILE A 252 16.40 1.28 -10.40
CA ILE A 252 17.30 0.64 -9.44
C ILE A 252 16.57 -0.58 -8.89
N MET A 253 17.19 -1.74 -9.00
CA MET A 253 16.55 -3.01 -8.70
C MET A 253 17.27 -3.78 -7.61
N ASP A 254 16.56 -4.67 -6.93
CA ASP A 254 17.21 -5.64 -6.05
C ASP A 254 17.95 -6.75 -6.85
N ARG A 255 18.97 -7.32 -6.21
CA ARG A 255 19.85 -8.39 -6.73
C ARG A 255 19.07 -9.62 -7.17
N GLY A 256 17.96 -9.94 -6.52
CA GLY A 256 17.10 -11.09 -6.86
C GLY A 256 16.50 -11.01 -8.26
N LEU A 257 16.30 -9.80 -8.77
CA LEU A 257 15.51 -9.49 -9.96
C LEU A 257 16.32 -9.48 -11.27
N PHE A 258 17.64 -9.63 -11.19
CA PHE A 258 18.47 -9.72 -12.38
C PHE A 258 18.08 -10.93 -13.25
N SER A 259 17.72 -10.65 -14.51
CA SER A 259 17.73 -11.63 -15.60
C SER A 259 18.12 -10.93 -16.89
N GLU A 260 18.80 -11.63 -17.80
CA GLU A 260 19.21 -11.01 -19.06
C GLU A 260 18.02 -10.53 -19.91
N ASP A 261 16.89 -11.24 -19.84
CA ASP A 261 15.69 -10.86 -20.58
C ASP A 261 15.08 -9.56 -20.04
N VAL A 262 15.12 -9.33 -18.73
CA VAL A 262 14.71 -8.04 -18.12
C VAL A 262 15.62 -6.92 -18.61
N ILE A 263 16.94 -7.13 -18.60
CA ILE A 263 17.90 -6.12 -19.10
C ILE A 263 17.67 -5.82 -20.59
N LYS A 264 17.43 -6.85 -21.40
CA LYS A 264 17.10 -6.67 -22.83
C LYS A 264 15.80 -5.89 -23.02
N GLN A 265 14.77 -6.15 -22.21
CA GLN A 265 13.50 -5.42 -22.26
C GLN A 265 13.70 -3.94 -21.90
N LEU A 266 14.38 -3.64 -20.79
CA LEU A 266 14.69 -2.27 -20.37
C LEU A 266 15.43 -1.51 -21.48
N ARG A 267 16.44 -2.13 -22.10
CA ARG A 267 17.15 -1.56 -23.25
C ARG A 267 16.25 -1.31 -24.45
N SER A 268 15.35 -2.25 -24.77
CA SER A 268 14.43 -2.10 -25.90
C SER A 268 13.44 -0.95 -25.71
N LEU A 269 13.08 -0.67 -24.45
CA LEU A 269 12.21 0.43 -24.05
C LEU A 269 12.99 1.73 -23.76
N LYS A 270 14.32 1.73 -23.94
CA LYS A 270 15.20 2.87 -23.61
C LYS A 270 15.10 3.35 -22.16
N ILE A 271 14.84 2.44 -21.24
CA ILE A 271 14.78 2.70 -19.80
C ILE A 271 16.15 2.42 -19.19
N HIS A 272 16.68 3.38 -18.45
CA HIS A 272 17.98 3.24 -17.77
C HIS A 272 17.92 2.20 -16.65
N TYR A 273 19.04 1.58 -16.29
CA TYR A 273 19.04 0.57 -15.23
C TYR A 273 20.31 0.52 -14.40
N ILE A 274 20.15 0.17 -13.13
CA ILE A 274 21.20 -0.14 -12.16
C ILE A 274 20.75 -1.41 -11.43
N VAL A 275 21.36 -2.54 -11.78
CA VAL A 275 20.92 -3.85 -11.28
C VAL A 275 22.11 -4.59 -10.65
N PRO A 276 22.08 -4.92 -9.36
CA PRO A 276 23.09 -5.75 -8.74
C PRO A 276 23.12 -7.14 -9.37
N LEU A 277 24.33 -7.62 -9.65
CA LEU A 277 24.55 -8.98 -10.11
C LEU A 277 24.64 -9.94 -8.93
N ARG A 278 24.17 -11.18 -9.15
CA ARG A 278 24.39 -12.28 -8.21
C ARG A 278 25.89 -12.59 -8.11
N ARG A 279 26.35 -13.00 -6.92
CA ARG A 279 27.78 -13.33 -6.69
C ARG A 279 28.33 -14.43 -7.60
N ASN A 280 27.46 -15.34 -8.05
CA ASN A 280 27.78 -16.43 -8.97
C ASN A 280 27.47 -16.08 -10.43
N SER A 281 27.23 -14.80 -10.76
CA SER A 281 26.97 -14.38 -12.12
C SER A 281 28.17 -14.68 -13.01
N THR A 282 27.93 -15.34 -14.14
CA THR A 282 28.96 -15.62 -15.16
C THR A 282 29.51 -14.34 -15.78
N LEU A 283 28.76 -13.23 -15.66
CA LEU A 283 29.21 -11.88 -16.04
C LEU A 283 30.31 -11.34 -15.12
N VAL A 284 30.52 -11.94 -13.94
CA VAL A 284 31.55 -11.57 -12.95
C VAL A 284 32.48 -12.76 -12.73
N SER A 285 33.21 -13.16 -13.78
CA SER A 285 34.19 -14.24 -13.71
C SER A 285 35.61 -13.73 -13.46
N GLY A 286 36.41 -14.58 -12.80
CA GLY A 286 37.84 -14.37 -12.57
C GLY A 286 38.19 -13.60 -11.30
N LYS A 287 39.50 -13.33 -11.14
CA LYS A 287 40.03 -12.48 -10.08
C LYS A 287 39.71 -11.01 -10.42
N ILE A 288 39.12 -10.30 -9.47
CA ILE A 288 38.76 -8.89 -9.66
C ILE A 288 40.01 -8.04 -9.45
N HIS A 289 40.30 -7.19 -10.43
CA HIS A 289 41.32 -6.14 -10.31
C HIS A 289 40.61 -4.80 -10.15
N PHE A 290 40.80 -4.15 -9.00
CA PHE A 290 40.29 -2.80 -8.76
C PHE A 290 41.23 -1.79 -9.39
N SER A 291 40.71 -0.97 -10.29
CA SER A 291 41.46 0.00 -11.09
C SER A 291 41.35 1.43 -10.56
N SER A 292 40.40 1.69 -9.66
CA SER A 292 40.15 3.01 -9.08
C SER A 292 39.63 2.91 -7.65
N ALA A 293 39.56 4.05 -6.97
CA ALA A 293 38.93 4.18 -5.66
C ALA A 293 38.30 5.57 -5.50
N PHE A 294 37.28 5.66 -4.64
CA PHE A 294 36.62 6.92 -4.28
C PHE A 294 36.20 6.90 -2.80
N ILE A 295 35.84 8.05 -2.24
CA ILE A 295 35.34 8.16 -0.85
C ILE A 295 33.81 8.19 -0.89
N TYR A 296 33.17 7.37 -0.06
CA TYR A 296 31.72 7.40 0.19
C TYR A 296 31.49 7.43 1.70
N ASN A 297 30.76 8.41 2.23
CA ASN A 297 30.50 8.56 3.67
C ASN A 297 31.75 8.37 4.57
N GLY A 298 32.88 8.95 4.14
CA GLY A 298 34.15 8.90 4.88
C GLY A 298 34.95 7.59 4.76
N ARG A 299 34.46 6.58 4.03
CA ARG A 299 35.18 5.31 3.79
C ARG A 299 35.67 5.18 2.35
N PRO A 300 36.87 4.61 2.12
CA PRO A 300 37.39 4.37 0.78
C PRO A 300 36.74 3.13 0.16
N ILE A 301 36.14 3.30 -1.01
CA ILE A 301 35.56 2.23 -1.82
C ILE A 301 36.50 1.94 -2.98
N GLN A 302 36.92 0.68 -3.11
CA GLN A 302 37.67 0.24 -4.29
C GLN A 302 36.69 -0.10 -5.42
N ALA A 303 37.05 0.23 -6.66
CA ALA A 303 36.16 0.07 -7.80
C ALA A 303 36.88 -0.42 -9.06
N SER A 304 36.12 -1.06 -9.92
CA SER A 304 36.49 -1.32 -11.32
C SER A 304 35.27 -1.22 -12.20
N ARG A 305 35.53 -0.92 -13.48
CA ARG A 305 34.53 -0.80 -14.52
C ARG A 305 34.98 -1.59 -15.74
N ARG A 306 34.08 -2.36 -16.33
CA ARG A 306 34.33 -3.03 -17.61
C ARG A 306 33.09 -3.05 -18.50
N SER A 307 33.29 -2.99 -19.80
CA SER A 307 32.21 -3.15 -20.77
C SER A 307 31.75 -4.61 -20.85
N SER A 308 30.47 -4.80 -21.15
CA SER A 308 29.84 -6.10 -21.44
C SER A 308 28.80 -5.94 -22.53
N ARG A 309 28.29 -7.05 -23.08
CA ARG A 309 27.19 -7.02 -24.06
C ARG A 309 25.88 -6.43 -23.51
N LEU A 310 25.72 -6.36 -22.20
CA LEU A 310 24.53 -5.88 -21.51
C LEU A 310 24.75 -4.49 -20.87
N GLY A 311 25.79 -3.73 -21.27
CA GLY A 311 26.15 -2.46 -20.63
C GLY A 311 27.46 -2.56 -19.86
N TYR A 312 27.65 -1.75 -18.84
CA TYR A 312 28.86 -1.66 -18.02
C TYR A 312 28.69 -2.42 -16.72
N ILE A 313 29.69 -3.22 -16.38
CA ILE A 313 29.79 -3.91 -15.10
C ILE A 313 30.69 -3.09 -14.19
N TYR A 314 30.09 -2.59 -13.12
CA TYR A 314 30.79 -1.94 -12.03
C TYR A 314 30.99 -2.95 -10.91
N THR A 315 32.20 -3.04 -10.36
CA THR A 315 32.48 -3.93 -9.23
C THR A 315 33.14 -3.14 -8.13
N PHE A 316 32.62 -3.31 -6.92
CA PHE A 316 33.01 -2.52 -5.76
C PHE A 316 33.49 -3.44 -4.64
N GLN A 317 34.42 -2.94 -3.83
CA GLN A 317 34.69 -3.49 -2.52
C GLN A 317 34.47 -2.42 -1.46
N ASP A 318 33.50 -2.65 -0.59
CA ASP A 318 33.17 -1.79 0.55
C ASP A 318 33.80 -2.39 1.83
N PRO A 319 34.74 -1.70 2.50
CA PRO A 319 35.35 -2.17 3.73
C PRO A 319 34.38 -2.42 4.89
N MET A 320 33.30 -1.63 4.99
CA MET A 320 32.29 -1.80 6.05
C MET A 320 31.48 -3.07 5.79
N MET A 321 30.98 -3.23 4.56
CA MET A 321 30.26 -4.44 4.16
C MET A 321 31.15 -5.70 4.30
N ARG A 322 32.46 -5.58 4.00
CA ARG A 322 33.44 -6.65 4.23
C ARG A 322 33.48 -7.06 5.71
N ALA A 323 33.59 -6.09 6.61
CA ALA A 323 33.67 -6.34 8.04
C ALA A 323 32.38 -6.93 8.62
N GLU A 324 31.22 -6.48 8.13
CA GLU A 324 29.91 -7.01 8.50
C GLU A 324 29.74 -8.47 8.07
N GLU A 325 30.04 -8.78 6.80
CA GLU A 325 29.96 -10.15 6.28
C GLU A 325 30.96 -11.09 6.98
N GLU A 326 32.19 -10.62 7.22
CA GLU A 326 33.20 -11.35 7.98
C GLU A 326 32.70 -11.67 9.39
N SER A 327 32.19 -10.65 10.10
CA SER A 327 31.63 -10.81 11.44
C SER A 327 30.44 -11.77 11.46
N SER A 328 29.53 -11.69 10.48
CA SER A 328 28.38 -12.58 10.39
C SER A 328 28.82 -14.04 10.21
N ILE A 329 29.73 -14.31 9.28
CA ILE A 329 30.21 -15.68 9.04
C ILE A 329 30.96 -16.21 10.25
N LEU A 330 31.81 -15.39 10.90
CA LEU A 330 32.55 -15.82 12.09
C LEU A 330 31.63 -16.12 13.28
N ARG A 331 30.51 -15.40 13.43
CA ARG A 331 29.49 -15.75 14.43
C ARG A 331 28.85 -17.11 14.15
N ASP A 332 28.54 -17.41 12.89
CA ASP A 332 28.01 -18.72 12.48
C ASP A 332 29.03 -19.85 12.68
N VAL A 333 30.32 -19.55 12.51
CA VAL A 333 31.41 -20.49 12.82
C VAL A 333 31.50 -20.73 14.32
N ALA A 334 31.45 -19.66 15.13
CA ALA A 334 31.45 -19.77 16.58
C ALA A 334 30.23 -20.53 17.13
N SER A 335 29.08 -20.45 16.47
CA SER A 335 27.86 -21.19 16.80
C SER A 335 27.77 -22.59 16.16
N SER A 336 28.84 -23.05 15.51
CA SER A 336 28.91 -24.35 14.80
C SER A 336 27.90 -24.55 13.67
N GLN A 337 27.28 -23.48 13.17
CA GLN A 337 26.41 -23.51 12.00
C GLN A 337 27.19 -23.57 10.68
N LYS A 338 28.43 -23.05 10.68
CA LYS A 338 29.36 -23.06 9.53
C LYS A 338 30.76 -23.48 9.98
N THR A 339 31.60 -23.88 9.04
CA THR A 339 32.99 -24.30 9.32
C THR A 339 33.99 -23.19 9.05
N MET A 340 35.19 -23.29 9.64
CA MET A 340 36.28 -22.35 9.32
C MET A 340 36.70 -22.45 7.84
N GLU A 341 36.60 -23.64 7.25
CA GLU A 341 36.82 -23.87 5.81
C GLU A 341 35.83 -23.05 4.95
N TYR A 342 34.54 -23.01 5.34
CA TYR A 342 33.53 -22.21 4.66
C TYR A 342 33.89 -20.71 4.62
N PHE A 343 34.45 -20.19 5.71
CA PHE A 343 34.91 -18.80 5.80
C PHE A 343 36.11 -18.55 4.89
N LEU A 344 37.13 -19.41 4.94
CA LEU A 344 38.35 -19.26 4.15
C LEU A 344 38.07 -19.26 2.64
N ASP A 345 37.15 -20.12 2.17
CA ASP A 345 36.69 -20.17 0.78
C ASP A 345 36.04 -18.85 0.30
N ARG A 346 35.48 -18.05 1.22
CA ARG A 346 34.75 -16.80 0.91
C ARG A 346 35.50 -15.53 1.24
N LYS A 347 36.58 -15.61 2.02
CA LYS A 347 37.30 -14.46 2.60
C LYS A 347 37.71 -13.40 1.56
N ASP A 348 38.13 -13.83 0.38
CA ASP A 348 38.59 -12.94 -0.69
C ASP A 348 37.44 -12.23 -1.42
N ARG A 349 36.20 -12.70 -1.23
CA ARG A 349 34.99 -12.13 -1.87
C ARG A 349 34.13 -11.32 -0.89
N LEU A 350 34.57 -11.12 0.35
CA LEU A 350 33.83 -10.36 1.35
C LEU A 350 33.83 -8.86 1.02
N GLY A 351 32.66 -8.25 1.18
CA GLY A 351 32.39 -6.85 0.84
C GLY A 351 32.41 -6.55 -0.67
N ILE A 352 32.53 -7.57 -1.52
CA ILE A 352 32.54 -7.42 -2.97
C ILE A 352 31.13 -7.61 -3.53
N PHE A 353 30.69 -6.64 -4.33
CA PHE A 353 29.48 -6.77 -5.14
C PHE A 353 29.65 -6.10 -6.50
N SER A 354 28.84 -6.52 -7.47
CA SER A 354 28.86 -5.97 -8.81
C SER A 354 27.47 -5.48 -9.23
N ILE A 355 27.44 -4.49 -10.10
CA ILE A 355 26.24 -3.89 -10.69
C ILE A 355 26.41 -3.92 -12.21
N ILE A 356 25.34 -4.26 -12.93
CA ILE A 356 25.22 -4.00 -14.36
C ILE A 356 24.36 -2.75 -14.58
N SER A 357 24.84 -1.85 -15.43
CA SER A 357 24.12 -0.61 -15.79
C SER A 357 24.37 -0.23 -17.25
N ASP A 358 23.44 0.45 -17.91
CA ASP A 358 23.69 1.08 -19.21
C ASP A 358 24.39 2.43 -19.09
N LEU A 359 24.45 3.01 -17.89
CA LEU A 359 25.15 4.26 -17.65
C LEU A 359 26.66 4.08 -17.85
N ASP A 360 27.25 4.86 -18.75
CA ASP A 360 28.69 5.01 -18.89
C ASP A 360 29.18 6.19 -18.03
N LYS A 361 29.38 5.93 -16.74
CA LYS A 361 29.70 6.93 -15.73
C LYS A 361 30.91 6.51 -14.90
N GLU A 362 31.42 7.42 -14.08
CA GLU A 362 32.44 7.07 -13.11
C GLU A 362 31.86 6.13 -12.04
N PRO A 363 32.64 5.16 -11.53
CA PRO A 363 32.12 4.18 -10.57
C PRO A 363 31.50 4.80 -9.31
N GLY A 364 32.01 5.95 -8.86
CA GLY A 364 31.46 6.68 -7.71
C GLY A 364 30.02 7.13 -7.91
N GLU A 365 29.68 7.65 -9.09
CA GLU A 365 28.32 8.11 -9.42
C GLU A 365 27.32 6.94 -9.41
N VAL A 366 27.68 5.81 -10.03
CA VAL A 366 26.81 4.62 -10.08
C VAL A 366 26.65 4.00 -8.69
N TYR A 367 27.70 4.02 -7.88
CA TYR A 367 27.64 3.54 -6.50
C TYR A 367 26.71 4.40 -5.65
N GLU A 368 26.83 5.73 -5.74
CA GLU A 368 25.98 6.67 -5.01
C GLU A 368 24.51 6.54 -5.42
N GLN A 369 24.23 6.48 -6.73
CA GLN A 369 22.87 6.23 -7.21
C GLN A 369 22.33 4.90 -6.67
N TYR A 370 23.11 3.82 -6.75
CA TYR A 370 22.68 2.55 -6.18
C TYR A 370 22.43 2.62 -4.66
N LYS A 371 23.25 3.36 -3.91
CA LYS A 371 23.12 3.48 -2.46
C LYS A 371 21.95 4.35 -2.02
N SER A 372 21.51 5.31 -2.83
CA SER A 372 20.32 6.14 -2.55
C SER A 372 18.98 5.36 -2.49
N ARG A 373 19.01 4.05 -2.76
CA ARG A 373 17.87 3.17 -2.50
C ARG A 373 17.67 2.87 -1.01
N GLU A 374 18.69 3.03 -0.16
CA GLU A 374 18.62 2.69 1.27
C GLU A 374 17.59 3.58 1.99
N GLU A 375 17.43 4.84 1.57
CA GLU A 375 16.39 5.75 2.07
C GLU A 375 14.98 5.28 1.66
N VAL A 376 14.84 4.75 0.45
CA VAL A 376 13.57 4.18 -0.01
C VAL A 376 13.21 2.92 0.77
N GLU A 377 14.19 2.05 1.06
CA GLU A 377 13.99 0.87 1.91
C GLU A 377 13.45 1.26 3.30
N GLN A 378 13.98 2.34 3.90
CA GLN A 378 13.45 2.85 5.19
C GLN A 378 12.00 3.32 5.09
N VAL A 379 11.66 4.08 4.03
CA VAL A 379 10.27 4.51 3.80
C VAL A 379 9.34 3.32 3.64
N PHE A 380 9.80 2.29 2.93
CA PHE A 380 9.04 1.06 2.73
C PHE A 380 8.80 0.30 4.03
N ASP A 381 9.83 0.19 4.88
CA ASP A 381 9.72 -0.43 6.19
C ASP A 381 8.74 0.33 7.10
N THR A 382 8.77 1.67 7.08
CA THR A 382 7.78 2.51 7.77
C THR A 382 6.36 2.29 7.21
N MET A 383 6.19 2.17 5.89
CA MET A 383 4.87 1.88 5.29
C MET A 383 4.32 0.53 5.72
N LYS A 384 5.17 -0.49 5.88
CA LYS A 384 4.77 -1.81 6.35
C LYS A 384 4.50 -1.83 7.85
N GLY A 385 5.47 -1.40 8.65
CA GLY A 385 5.43 -1.49 10.10
C GLY A 385 4.48 -0.49 10.73
N ASP A 386 4.72 0.81 10.50
CA ASP A 386 4.03 1.88 11.21
C ASP A 386 2.65 2.17 10.63
N LEU A 387 2.47 2.08 9.30
CA LEU A 387 1.18 2.32 8.64
C LEU A 387 0.32 1.05 8.49
N GLU A 388 0.87 -0.13 8.84
CA GLU A 388 0.23 -1.43 8.67
C GLU A 388 -0.30 -1.69 7.23
N SER A 389 0.41 -1.18 6.22
CA SER A 389 -0.06 -1.21 4.82
C SER A 389 0.09 -2.59 4.16
N ASP A 390 0.78 -3.53 4.82
CA ASP A 390 0.91 -4.92 4.41
C ASP A 390 -0.22 -5.82 4.94
N LYS A 391 -1.20 -5.26 5.67
CA LYS A 391 -2.38 -5.99 6.15
C LYS A 391 -3.57 -5.76 5.23
N THR A 392 -4.10 -6.85 4.68
CA THR A 392 -5.32 -6.81 3.87
C THR A 392 -6.53 -7.40 4.60
N TYR A 393 -7.64 -6.69 4.54
CA TYR A 393 -8.96 -7.16 5.00
C TYR A 393 -9.93 -7.38 3.83
N LEU A 394 -9.39 -7.45 2.61
CA LEU A 394 -10.17 -7.56 1.39
C LEU A 394 -10.85 -8.93 1.29
N ARG A 395 -12.09 -8.89 0.82
CA ARG A 395 -12.92 -10.10 0.66
C ARG A 395 -13.02 -10.56 -0.78
N GLU A 396 -12.90 -9.66 -1.75
CA GLU A 396 -13.12 -9.92 -3.17
C GLU A 396 -12.13 -9.06 -3.96
N ASN A 397 -11.83 -9.41 -5.22
CA ASN A 397 -10.79 -8.72 -6.02
C ASN A 397 -11.14 -7.27 -6.39
N GLU A 398 -12.43 -6.96 -6.52
CA GLU A 398 -12.96 -5.68 -7.03
C GLU A 398 -13.05 -4.60 -5.91
N LYS A 399 -12.52 -4.88 -4.72
CA LYS A 399 -12.70 -4.04 -3.53
C LYS A 399 -11.44 -3.91 -2.72
#